data_AF-A0A1G0YK98-F1
#
_entry.id   AF-A0A1G0YK98-F1
#
_cell.length_a   1.000
_cell.length_b   1.000
_cell.length_c   1.000
_cell.angle_alpha   90.00
_cell.angle_beta   90.00
_cell.angle_gamma   90.00
#
_symmetry.space_group_name_H-M   'P 1'
#
loop_
_entity.id
_entity.type
_entity.pdbx_description
1 polymer ?
#
loop_
_entity_poly.entity_id
_entity_poly.type
_entity_poly.pdbx_seq_one_letter_code
_entity_poly.pdbx_strand_id
1 'polypeptide(L)'
;MYGAAQGLSWRGWGTFMTQDNDPLEKLHRLILRNLLFLWFSEGRLVPTEFLKDMTPTAKTKLLECARAMAEEFRYEPEKRAFLLSLGKD
;
A
#
# COMPACT_ATOMS: atom_id res chain seq x y z
N MET A 1 -14.74 31.10 -10.75
CA MET A 1 -15.06 29.74 -11.26
C MET A 1 -14.26 29.59 -12.55
N TYR A 2 -13.26 28.72 -12.72
CA TYR A 2 -13.05 27.36 -12.26
C TYR A 2 -11.59 27.13 -11.84
N GLY A 3 -11.38 26.24 -10.86
CA GLY A 3 -10.07 25.90 -10.31
C GLY A 3 -9.20 25.15 -11.30
N ALA A 4 -7.96 25.60 -11.46
CA ALA A 4 -6.90 24.82 -12.08
C ALA A 4 -6.59 23.64 -11.17
N ALA A 5 -6.83 22.43 -11.68
CA ALA A 5 -6.39 21.19 -11.06
C ALA A 5 -4.88 21.28 -10.80
N GLN A 6 -4.50 21.32 -9.52
CA GLN A 6 -3.12 21.30 -9.10
C GLN A 6 -2.51 19.98 -9.57
N GLY A 7 -1.52 20.08 -10.46
CA GLY A 7 -0.76 18.93 -10.94
C GLY A 7 -0.13 18.20 -9.76
N LEU A 8 -0.57 16.97 -9.53
CA LEU A 8 0.05 16.05 -8.58
C LEU A 8 1.50 15.84 -9.00
N SER A 9 2.43 16.48 -8.28
CA SER A 9 3.84 16.34 -8.56
C SER A 9 4.28 14.91 -8.23
N TRP A 10 4.81 14.20 -9.22
CA TRP A 10 5.39 12.85 -9.09
C TRP A 10 6.67 12.79 -8.23
N ARG A 11 7.03 13.89 -7.54
CA ARG A 11 8.31 14.07 -6.86
C ARG A 11 8.46 13.31 -5.53
N GLY A 12 7.42 12.63 -5.04
CA GLY A 12 7.45 11.90 -3.77
C GLY A 12 7.74 10.40 -3.84
N TRP A 13 7.81 9.80 -5.04
CA TRP A 13 7.83 8.33 -5.20
C TRP A 13 9.24 7.73 -5.39
N GLY A 14 10.29 8.56 -5.34
CA GLY A 14 11.62 8.23 -5.86
C GLY A 14 12.65 7.68 -4.86
N THR A 15 12.39 7.61 -3.56
CA THR A 15 13.45 7.29 -2.58
C THR A 15 13.00 6.31 -1.51
N PHE A 16 12.70 5.07 -1.90
CA PHE A 16 12.63 3.92 -0.97
C PHE A 16 13.05 2.62 -1.70
N MET A 17 14.18 2.67 -2.41
CA MET A 17 14.91 1.46 -2.85
C MET A 17 16.13 1.22 -1.94
N THR A 18 15.95 1.31 -0.62
CA THR A 18 16.97 0.87 0.32
C THR A 18 16.94 -0.66 0.41
N GLN A 19 17.84 -1.31 -0.34
CA GLN A 19 18.42 -2.64 -0.05
C GLN A 19 17.49 -3.81 0.35
N ASP A 20 16.26 -3.90 -0.17
CA ASP A 20 15.47 -5.13 -0.05
C ASP A 20 16.02 -6.21 -1.00
N ASN A 21 16.86 -7.10 -0.45
CA ASN A 21 17.34 -8.31 -1.12
C ASN A 21 16.32 -9.45 -1.10
N ASP A 22 15.14 -9.28 -0.49
CA ASP A 22 14.06 -10.28 -0.50
C ASP A 22 13.07 -10.00 -1.68
N PRO A 23 13.06 -10.82 -2.75
CA PRO A 23 12.11 -10.70 -3.85
C PRO A 23 10.65 -10.76 -3.38
N LEU A 24 10.38 -11.46 -2.28
CA LEU A 24 9.04 -11.59 -1.71
C LEU A 24 8.57 -10.29 -1.07
N GLU A 25 9.45 -9.54 -0.41
CA GLU A 25 9.11 -8.21 0.13
C GLU A 25 8.78 -7.23 -1.00
N LYS A 26 9.54 -7.23 -2.10
CA LYS A 26 9.25 -6.41 -3.28
C LYS A 26 7.86 -6.71 -3.85
N LEU A 27 7.51 -8.00 -3.95
CA LEU A 27 6.19 -8.42 -4.40
C LEU A 27 5.09 -7.92 -3.45
N HIS A 28 5.28 -8.06 -2.14
CA HIS A 28 4.33 -7.56 -1.14
C HIS A 28 4.14 -6.05 -1.21
N ARG A 29 5.23 -5.27 -1.30
CA ARG A 29 5.17 -3.82 -1.48
C ARG A 29 4.43 -3.44 -2.78
N LEU A 30 4.66 -4.16 -3.87
CA LEU A 30 3.96 -3.93 -5.13
C LEU A 30 2.46 -4.18 -5.00
N ILE A 31 2.06 -5.29 -4.37
CA ILE A 31 0.65 -5.61 -4.11
C ILE A 31 0.02 -4.47 -3.30
N LEU A 32 0.62 -4.10 -2.17
CA LEU A 32 0.08 -3.05 -1.29
C LEU A 32 -0.03 -1.69 -1.98
N ARG A 33 0.94 -1.33 -2.83
CA ARG A 33 0.87 -0.12 -3.65
C ARG A 33 -0.28 -0.15 -4.65
N ASN A 34 -0.50 -1.28 -5.33
CA ASN A 34 -1.64 -1.43 -6.24
C ASN A 34 -2.98 -1.32 -5.49
N LEU A 35 -3.07 -1.88 -4.29
CA LEU A 35 -4.29 -1.75 -3.46
C LEU A 35 -4.56 -0.28 -3.07
N LEU A 36 -3.52 0.43 -2.62
CA LEU A 36 -3.63 1.86 -2.32
C LEU A 36 -4.03 2.67 -3.55
N PHE A 37 -3.48 2.35 -4.72
CA PHE A 37 -3.84 3.01 -5.97
C PHE A 37 -5.32 2.78 -6.31
N LEU A 38 -5.80 1.53 -6.25
CA LEU A 38 -7.19 1.20 -6.53
C LEU A 38 -8.17 1.91 -5.57
N TRP A 39 -7.83 1.93 -4.27
CA TRP A 39 -8.66 2.57 -3.24
C TRP A 39 -8.72 4.09 -3.40
N PHE A 40 -7.55 4.76 -3.50
CA PHE A 40 -7.48 6.22 -3.42
C PHE A 40 -7.52 6.93 -4.77
N SER A 41 -7.11 6.30 -5.87
CA SER A 41 -7.07 6.94 -7.19
C SER A 41 -8.30 6.62 -8.03
N GLU A 42 -8.84 5.41 -7.91
CA GLU A 42 -9.95 4.95 -8.75
C GLU A 42 -11.27 4.80 -8.00
N GLY A 43 -11.27 4.95 -6.67
CA GLY A 43 -12.47 4.73 -5.84
C GLY A 43 -13.05 3.32 -6.00
N ARG A 44 -12.22 2.36 -6.42
CA ARG A 44 -12.64 0.99 -6.68
C ARG A 44 -12.64 0.20 -5.38
N LEU A 45 -13.57 -0.75 -5.29
CA LEU A 45 -13.54 -1.78 -4.26
C LEU A 45 -12.21 -2.52 -4.35
N VAL A 46 -11.47 -2.52 -3.25
CA VAL A 46 -10.27 -3.33 -3.13
C VAL A 46 -10.69 -4.77 -2.91
N PRO A 47 -10.35 -5.70 -3.82
CA PRO A 47 -10.60 -7.11 -3.57
C PRO A 47 -9.63 -7.56 -2.49
N THR A 48 -10.09 -7.74 -1.24
CA THR A 48 -9.28 -8.29 -0.14
C THR A 48 -9.39 -9.81 -0.06
N GLU A 49 -10.19 -10.44 -0.93
CA GLU A 49 -10.44 -11.88 -0.94
C GLU A 49 -9.16 -12.68 -1.17
N PHE A 50 -8.18 -12.14 -1.91
CA PHE A 50 -6.89 -12.80 -2.12
C PHE A 50 -6.13 -13.06 -0.82
N LEU A 51 -6.45 -12.34 0.27
CA LEU A 51 -5.86 -12.58 1.60
C LEU A 51 -6.32 -13.92 2.20
N LYS A 52 -7.45 -14.48 1.75
CA LYS A 52 -8.01 -15.76 2.21
C LYS A 52 -7.33 -16.95 1.52
N ASP A 53 -6.98 -16.78 0.24
CA ASP A 53 -6.35 -17.82 -0.57
C ASP A 53 -4.82 -17.89 -0.38
N MET A 54 -4.26 -16.92 0.35
CA MET A 54 -2.84 -16.85 0.62
C MET A 54 -2.41 -17.85 1.69
N THR A 55 -1.21 -18.43 1.54
CA THR A 55 -0.62 -19.25 2.59
C THR A 55 -0.43 -18.41 3.87
N PRO A 56 -0.57 -19.00 5.07
CA PRO A 56 -0.41 -18.27 6.32
C PRO A 56 0.91 -17.49 6.41
N THR A 57 2.01 -18.10 5.94
CA THR A 57 3.33 -17.47 5.93
C THR A 57 3.40 -16.25 5.02
N ALA A 58 2.84 -16.34 3.82
CA ALA A 58 2.81 -15.21 2.88
C ALA A 58 1.89 -14.10 3.42
N LYS A 59 0.74 -14.45 4.02
CA LYS A 59 -0.17 -13.50 4.65
C LYS A 59 0.50 -12.74 5.77
N THR A 60 1.20 -13.43 6.68
CA THR A 60 1.94 -12.77 7.77
C THR A 60 2.99 -11.80 7.22
N LYS A 61 3.80 -12.21 6.25
CA LYS A 61 4.81 -11.34 5.64
C LYS A 61 4.19 -10.13 4.92
N LEU A 62 3.06 -10.31 4.24
CA LEU A 62 2.35 -9.19 3.61
C LEU A 62 1.85 -8.19 4.66
N LEU A 63 1.30 -8.67 5.78
CA LEU A 63 0.80 -7.81 6.86
C LEU A 63 1.93 -7.09 7.60
N GLU A 64 3.09 -7.73 7.80
CA GLU A 64 4.29 -7.08 8.31
C GLU A 64 4.76 -5.97 7.36
N CYS A 65 4.79 -6.25 6.06
CA CYS A 65 5.09 -5.27 5.03
C CYS A 65 4.09 -4.10 5.02
N ALA A 66 2.80 -4.39 5.22
CA ALA A 66 1.76 -3.37 5.34
C ALA A 66 1.98 -2.47 6.55
N ARG A 67 2.41 -3.01 7.70
CA ARG A 67 2.76 -2.22 8.89
C ARG A 67 3.99 -1.34 8.66
N ALA A 68 5.03 -1.88 8.02
CA ALA A 68 6.22 -1.10 7.67
C ALA A 68 5.85 0.08 6.75
N MET A 69 5.08 -0.18 5.70
CA MET A 69 4.57 0.87 4.81
C MET A 69 3.64 1.85 5.54
N ALA A 70 2.84 1.40 6.51
CA ALA A 70 1.96 2.28 7.28
C ALA A 70 2.75 3.31 8.09
N GLU A 71 3.95 2.95 8.58
CA GLU A 71 4.85 3.87 9.25
C GLU A 71 5.58 4.82 8.27
N GLU A 72 5.88 4.37 7.05
CA GLU A 72 6.34 5.26 5.96
C GLU A 72 5.27 6.32 5.63
N PHE A 73 3.99 5.93 5.65
CA PHE A 73 2.84 6.82 5.42
C PHE A 73 2.30 7.50 6.69
N ARG A 74 3.12 7.71 7.74
CA ARG A 74 2.67 8.33 9.01
C ARG A 74 2.02 9.71 8.86
N TYR A 75 2.33 10.44 7.79
CA TYR A 75 1.77 11.76 7.47
C TYR A 75 0.54 11.71 6.55
N GLU A 76 0.16 10.51 6.08
CA GLU A 76 -0.98 10.28 5.22
C GLU A 76 -1.98 9.36 5.95
N PRO A 77 -2.79 9.92 6.87
CA PRO A 77 -3.56 9.13 7.85
C PRO A 77 -4.53 8.15 7.20
N GLU A 78 -5.09 8.48 6.04
CA GLU A 78 -6.01 7.62 5.31
C GLU A 78 -5.30 6.38 4.74
N LYS A 79 -4.13 6.55 4.12
CA LYS A 79 -3.31 5.44 3.60
C LYS A 79 -2.82 4.54 4.73
N ARG A 80 -2.41 5.14 5.85
CA ARG A 80 -2.02 4.42 7.06
C ARG A 80 -3.17 3.60 7.62
N ALA A 81 -4.35 4.20 7.76
CA ALA A 81 -5.54 3.51 8.28
C ALA A 81 -5.94 2.32 7.40
N PHE A 82 -5.88 2.48 6.07
CA PHE A 82 -6.11 1.40 5.12
C PHE A 82 -5.13 0.24 5.28
N LEU A 83 -3.81 0.52 5.31
CA LEU A 83 -2.80 -0.54 5.47
C LEU A 83 -2.95 -1.31 6.79
N LEU A 84 -3.31 -0.61 7.87
CA LEU A 84 -3.53 -1.22 9.18
C LEU A 84 -4.87 -1.97 9.27
N SER A 85 -5.85 -1.70 8.42
CA SER A 85 -7.13 -2.42 8.41
C SER A 85 -7.03 -3.79 7.74
N LEU A 86 -6.06 -4.00 6.84
CA LEU A 86 -5.84 -5.29 6.16
C LEU A 86 -5.59 -6.46 7.13
N GLY A 87 -5.13 -6.18 8.36
CA GLY A 87 -4.89 -7.18 9.39
C GLY A 87 -6.00 -7.33 10.44
N LYS A 88 -7.17 -6.69 10.25
CA LYS A 88 -8.28 -6.67 11.23
C LYS A 88 -9.44 -7.62 10.89
N ASP A 89 -9.20 -8.61 10.04
CA ASP A 89 -10.17 -9.64 9.62
C ASP A 89 -10.25 -10.78 10.65
#